data_AF-A0A6B1EMH2-F1
#
_entry.id   AF-A0A6B1EMH2-F1
#
_cell.length_a   1.000
_cell.length_b   1.000
_cell.length_c   1.000
_cell.angle_alpha   90.00
_cell.angle_beta   90.00
_cell.angle_gamma   90.00
#
_symmetry.space_group_name_H-M   'P 1'
#
loop_
_entity.id
_entity.type
_entity.pdbx_description
1 polymer ?
#
loop_
_entity_poly.entity_id
_entity_poly.type
_entity_poly.pdbx_seq_one_letter_code
_entity_poly.pdbx_strand_id
1 'polypeptide(L)'
;MINYDEVIAFLEKENPDATVVSHFKQAYHTFSKTGEWHQNYQVLTAGWQKFDGVLLMTQGATFDTDYQVYLTAMTERSLRELLLAFPRRCSGMFHLTEKWMDNGIHDVLEGEFVHTDDGRFYRGIKRGSAVVEQRTISKRKDAVAADMRKLATLKGKLEYSQFVVEGDLMVERAIRDGLPIERILYTTALFETSEGQSLLKRASADNISCYQVNHGVMGSVTTNRPVPPVIASVYFNFRHFLSESGQPNFHFSPGCTILIAENIVNPDNLGMTLRTADAVGVSAVLLSHIGASPFHKNCVRASRGAVGRLPLYYATDIGAAIETLRLSGWSVLGGTSNAEKELYTTKFSLPTAVVVGNENMGLSPETRASCTELVRIPMASGQSSLNVGVAAGVLLYEVARQCSI
;
A
#
# COMPACT_ATOMS: atom_id res chain seq x y z
N MET A 1 2.28 5.73 -22.82
CA MET A 1 2.93 4.53 -23.37
C MET A 1 4.19 4.30 -22.57
N ILE A 2 4.44 3.06 -22.16
CA ILE A 2 5.68 2.68 -21.43
C ILE A 2 6.86 2.89 -22.39
N ASN A 3 7.90 3.61 -21.96
CA ASN A 3 9.13 3.77 -22.75
C ASN A 3 10.02 2.54 -22.52
N TYR A 4 10.23 1.74 -23.57
CA TYR A 4 10.89 0.43 -23.44
C TYR A 4 12.39 0.51 -23.27
N ASP A 5 13.02 1.50 -23.90
CA ASP A 5 14.45 1.76 -23.69
C ASP A 5 14.71 2.12 -22.22
N GLU A 6 13.75 2.81 -21.57
CA GLU A 6 13.80 3.06 -20.13
C GLU A 6 13.63 1.77 -19.31
N VAL A 7 12.73 0.86 -19.69
CA VAL A 7 12.54 -0.42 -18.98
C VAL A 7 13.77 -1.32 -19.07
N ILE A 8 14.37 -1.46 -20.27
CA ILE A 8 15.58 -2.28 -20.45
C ILE A 8 16.77 -1.64 -19.74
N ALA A 9 16.96 -0.32 -19.87
CA ALA A 9 18.02 0.38 -19.16
C ALA A 9 17.84 0.27 -17.63
N PHE A 10 16.60 0.33 -17.13
CA PHE A 10 16.29 0.08 -15.73
C PHE A 10 16.67 -1.34 -15.31
N LEU A 11 16.25 -2.36 -16.06
CA LEU A 11 16.56 -3.75 -15.74
C LEU A 11 18.06 -4.02 -15.77
N GLU A 12 18.77 -3.56 -16.81
CA GLU A 12 20.22 -3.72 -16.93
C GLU A 12 20.98 -3.04 -15.78
N LYS A 13 20.42 -1.97 -15.21
CA LYS A 13 21.01 -1.22 -14.10
C LYS A 13 20.68 -1.83 -12.73
N GLU A 14 19.41 -2.12 -12.47
CA GLU A 14 18.89 -2.49 -11.14
C GLU A 14 18.84 -4.02 -10.94
N ASN A 15 18.82 -4.81 -12.00
CA ASN A 15 18.81 -6.26 -11.94
C ASN A 15 19.56 -6.91 -13.11
N PRO A 16 20.91 -6.98 -13.04
CA PRO A 16 21.75 -7.45 -14.13
C PRO A 16 21.69 -8.97 -14.34
N ASP A 17 20.76 -9.69 -13.70
CA ASP A 17 20.50 -11.09 -14.00
C ASP A 17 20.20 -11.24 -15.51
N ALA A 18 21.16 -11.83 -16.21
CA ALA A 18 21.12 -12.01 -17.65
C ALA A 18 19.87 -12.77 -18.11
N THR A 19 19.33 -13.65 -17.28
CA THR A 19 18.13 -14.43 -17.56
C THR A 19 16.89 -13.55 -17.54
N VAL A 20 16.73 -12.71 -16.50
CA VAL A 20 15.62 -11.77 -16.38
C VAL A 20 15.66 -10.76 -17.53
N VAL A 21 16.82 -10.13 -17.75
CA VAL A 21 17.00 -9.17 -18.84
C VAL A 21 16.74 -9.83 -20.21
N SER A 22 17.20 -11.06 -20.42
CA SER A 22 16.96 -11.81 -21.65
C SER A 22 15.48 -12.08 -21.88
N HIS A 23 14.73 -12.54 -20.88
CA HIS A 23 13.28 -12.77 -21.03
C HIS A 23 12.52 -11.49 -21.38
N PHE A 24 12.87 -10.36 -20.75
CA PHE A 24 12.30 -9.06 -21.10
C PHE A 24 12.66 -8.65 -22.54
N LYS A 25 13.92 -8.81 -22.97
CA LYS A 25 14.36 -8.54 -24.36
C LYS A 25 13.65 -9.43 -25.38
N GLN A 26 13.47 -10.72 -25.08
CA GLN A 26 12.75 -11.67 -25.93
C GLN A 26 11.27 -11.32 -26.07
N ALA A 27 10.60 -11.02 -24.96
CA ALA A 27 9.21 -10.57 -24.97
C ALA A 27 9.01 -9.33 -25.85
N TYR A 28 9.99 -8.42 -25.81
CA TYR A 28 9.99 -7.17 -26.54
C TYR A 28 10.32 -7.30 -28.04
N HIS A 29 11.07 -8.32 -28.46
CA HIS A 29 11.42 -8.52 -29.88
C HIS A 29 10.20 -8.60 -30.80
N THR A 30 9.08 -9.11 -30.30
CA THR A 30 7.82 -9.14 -31.04
C THR A 30 7.21 -7.74 -31.11
N PHE A 31 7.12 -7.04 -29.97
CA PHE A 31 6.55 -5.69 -29.90
C PHE A 31 7.28 -4.69 -30.81
N SER A 32 8.61 -4.69 -30.83
CA SER A 32 9.39 -3.74 -31.64
C SER A 32 9.16 -3.91 -33.14
N LYS A 33 8.73 -5.09 -33.59
CA LYS A 33 8.44 -5.39 -35.00
C LYS A 33 6.99 -5.09 -35.38
N THR A 34 6.04 -5.25 -34.47
CA THR A 34 4.60 -5.25 -34.79
C THR A 34 3.83 -4.08 -34.15
N GLY A 35 4.40 -3.41 -33.14
CA GLY A 35 3.69 -2.46 -32.29
C GLY A 35 2.72 -3.12 -31.29
N GLU A 36 2.67 -4.45 -31.25
CA GLU A 36 1.80 -5.24 -30.39
C GLU A 36 2.63 -6.23 -29.57
N TRP A 37 2.33 -6.34 -28.27
CA TRP A 37 2.95 -7.37 -27.45
C TRP A 37 2.55 -8.75 -27.96
N HIS A 38 3.48 -9.71 -27.91
CA HIS A 38 3.10 -11.10 -28.14
C HIS A 38 1.98 -11.46 -27.15
N GLN A 39 0.95 -12.18 -27.59
CA GLN A 39 -0.25 -12.46 -26.79
C GLN A 39 0.05 -13.17 -25.44
N ASN A 40 1.21 -13.82 -25.34
CA ASN A 40 1.64 -14.57 -24.16
C ASN A 40 2.37 -13.70 -23.11
N TYR A 41 2.65 -12.42 -23.39
CA TYR A 41 3.37 -11.52 -22.48
C TYR A 41 2.48 -10.40 -21.98
N GLN A 42 2.55 -10.12 -20.68
CA GLN A 42 1.94 -8.93 -20.07
C GLN A 42 3.00 -8.20 -19.25
N VAL A 43 3.17 -6.90 -19.51
CA VAL A 43 4.13 -6.05 -18.80
C VAL A 43 3.39 -5.02 -17.99
N LEU A 44 3.71 -4.96 -16.70
CA LEU A 44 3.21 -4.00 -15.73
C LEU A 44 4.39 -3.17 -15.21
N THR A 45 4.14 -1.89 -14.97
CA THR A 45 5.15 -0.94 -14.53
C THR A 45 4.65 -0.18 -13.32
N ALA A 46 5.53 0.13 -12.39
CA ALA A 46 5.27 0.98 -11.24
C ALA A 46 6.12 2.25 -11.31
N GLY A 47 5.67 3.25 -10.56
CA GLY A 47 6.35 4.53 -10.43
C GLY A 47 5.42 5.71 -10.70
N TRP A 48 5.87 6.90 -10.29
CA TRP A 48 5.14 8.15 -10.50
C TRP A 48 5.78 9.00 -11.60
N GLN A 49 6.76 9.86 -11.29
CA GLN A 49 7.51 10.58 -12.34
C GLN A 49 8.72 9.77 -12.80
N LYS A 50 9.28 8.92 -11.93
CA LYS A 50 10.33 7.96 -12.26
C LYS A 50 9.81 6.53 -12.21
N PHE A 51 10.34 5.74 -13.12
CA PHE A 51 10.18 4.30 -13.15
C PHE A 51 10.86 3.67 -11.93
N ASP A 52 10.14 2.88 -11.14
CA ASP A 52 10.67 2.27 -9.92
C ASP A 52 10.36 0.78 -9.78
N GLY A 53 9.70 0.18 -10.78
CA GLY A 53 9.52 -1.27 -10.85
C GLY A 53 8.85 -1.77 -12.11
N VAL A 54 9.07 -3.05 -12.38
CA VAL A 54 8.51 -3.77 -13.54
C VAL A 54 8.14 -5.20 -13.16
N LEU A 55 7.05 -5.67 -13.74
CA LEU A 55 6.60 -7.06 -13.64
C LEU A 55 6.26 -7.56 -15.05
N LEU A 56 6.92 -8.63 -15.47
CA LEU A 56 6.61 -9.37 -16.69
C LEU A 56 5.93 -10.68 -16.33
N MET A 57 4.75 -10.91 -16.88
CA MET A 57 4.04 -12.19 -16.82
C MET A 57 4.17 -12.88 -18.16
N THR A 58 4.52 -14.16 -18.12
CA THR A 58 4.55 -15.02 -19.30
C THR A 58 3.63 -16.21 -19.06
N GLN A 59 2.74 -16.51 -20.01
CA GLN A 59 1.89 -17.71 -19.91
C GLN A 59 2.72 -18.95 -20.22
N GLY A 60 2.76 -19.90 -19.27
CA GLY A 60 3.52 -21.13 -19.44
C GLY A 60 3.32 -22.08 -18.26
N ALA A 61 2.92 -23.32 -18.57
CA ALA A 61 2.61 -24.38 -17.59
C ALA A 61 3.87 -25.05 -17.00
N THR A 62 4.88 -24.27 -16.62
CA THR A 62 5.98 -24.78 -15.80
C THR A 62 5.51 -24.81 -14.35
N PHE A 63 5.66 -25.97 -13.70
CA PHE A 63 5.37 -26.19 -12.26
C PHE A 63 3.91 -25.97 -11.81
N ASP A 64 2.92 -26.28 -12.67
CA ASP A 64 1.48 -26.15 -12.38
C ASP A 64 1.02 -24.72 -12.02
N THR A 65 1.70 -23.70 -12.55
CA THR A 65 1.30 -22.29 -12.40
C THR A 65 0.75 -21.69 -13.70
N ASP A 66 -0.17 -20.73 -13.58
CA ASP A 66 -0.73 -20.03 -14.75
C ASP A 66 0.30 -19.09 -15.40
N TYR A 67 1.17 -18.47 -14.58
CA TYR A 67 2.17 -17.52 -15.03
C TYR A 67 3.55 -17.78 -14.43
N GLN A 68 4.57 -17.63 -15.26
CA GLN A 68 5.92 -17.28 -14.80
C GLN A 68 6.02 -15.77 -14.70
N VAL A 69 6.49 -15.27 -13.56
CA VAL A 69 6.51 -13.84 -13.25
C VAL A 69 7.93 -13.38 -12.92
N TYR A 70 8.42 -12.40 -13.68
CA TYR A 70 9.70 -11.76 -13.44
C TYR A 70 9.45 -10.37 -12.87
N LEU A 71 9.92 -10.12 -11.65
CA LEU A 71 9.61 -8.92 -10.88
C LEU A 71 10.89 -8.22 -10.45
N THR A 72 10.93 -6.90 -10.61
CA THR A 72 11.99 -6.04 -10.08
C THR A 72 11.36 -4.75 -9.61
N ALA A 73 11.78 -4.28 -8.44
CA ALA A 73 11.25 -3.08 -7.80
C ALA A 73 12.39 -2.41 -7.03
N MET A 74 12.36 -1.09 -6.89
CA MET A 74 13.33 -0.32 -6.10
C MET A 74 12.80 0.07 -4.72
N THR A 75 11.50 -0.10 -4.49
CA THR A 75 10.82 0.34 -3.27
C THR A 75 9.77 -0.67 -2.87
N GLU A 76 9.42 -0.73 -1.59
CA GLU A 76 8.28 -1.57 -1.16
C GLU A 76 6.94 -1.12 -1.73
N ARG A 77 6.81 0.18 -2.04
CA ARG A 77 5.62 0.71 -2.72
C ARG A 77 5.47 0.12 -4.12
N SER A 78 6.51 0.21 -4.94
CA SER A 78 6.49 -0.32 -6.31
C SER A 78 6.29 -1.83 -6.33
N LEU A 79 6.97 -2.56 -5.44
CA LEU A 79 6.74 -3.98 -5.22
C LEU A 79 5.25 -4.25 -4.94
N ARG A 80 4.67 -3.53 -3.97
CA ARG A 80 3.26 -3.70 -3.61
C ARG A 80 2.32 -3.35 -4.77
N GLU A 81 2.55 -2.26 -5.50
CA GLU A 81 1.73 -1.86 -6.65
C GLU A 81 1.72 -2.93 -7.74
N LEU A 82 2.88 -3.50 -8.07
CA LEU A 82 3.01 -4.57 -9.06
C LEU A 82 2.31 -5.86 -8.59
N LEU A 83 2.47 -6.25 -7.33
CA LEU A 83 1.79 -7.42 -6.76
C LEU A 83 0.28 -7.23 -6.67
N LEU A 84 -0.20 -6.02 -6.38
CA LEU A 84 -1.63 -5.70 -6.39
C LEU A 84 -2.22 -5.79 -7.81
N ALA A 85 -1.43 -5.51 -8.84
CA ALA A 85 -1.85 -5.64 -10.23
C ALA A 85 -1.87 -7.10 -10.73
N PHE A 86 -1.19 -8.04 -10.05
CA PHE A 86 -1.24 -9.47 -10.39
C PHE A 86 -2.69 -10.02 -10.28
N PRO A 87 -3.21 -10.79 -11.23
CA PRO A 87 -4.60 -11.24 -11.23
C PRO A 87 -4.91 -12.22 -10.08
N ARG A 88 -6.13 -12.12 -9.52
CA ARG A 88 -6.55 -12.92 -8.34
C ARG A 88 -6.72 -14.42 -8.63
N ARG A 89 -7.31 -14.75 -9.76
CA ARG A 89 -7.68 -16.11 -10.16
C ARG A 89 -6.52 -16.95 -10.70
N CYS A 90 -5.30 -16.44 -10.64
CA CYS A 90 -4.15 -17.05 -11.28
C CYS A 90 -3.06 -17.34 -10.25
N SER A 91 -2.43 -18.49 -10.36
CA SER A 91 -1.19 -18.79 -9.64
C SER A 91 0.01 -18.29 -10.45
N GLY A 92 1.04 -17.85 -9.73
CA GLY A 92 2.27 -17.36 -10.32
C GLY A 92 3.49 -18.01 -9.68
N MET A 93 4.50 -18.25 -10.50
CA MET A 93 5.86 -18.55 -10.07
C MET A 93 6.69 -17.27 -10.20
N PHE A 94 6.96 -16.61 -9.09
CA PHE A 94 7.63 -15.32 -9.03
C PHE A 94 9.12 -15.50 -8.85
N HIS A 95 9.90 -15.03 -9.81
CA HIS A 95 11.33 -14.88 -9.68
C HIS A 95 11.62 -13.58 -8.91
N LEU A 96 12.03 -13.73 -7.65
CA LEU A 96 12.44 -12.62 -6.78
C LEU A 96 13.95 -12.60 -6.68
N THR A 97 14.56 -11.51 -7.12
CA THR A 97 16.03 -11.39 -7.16
C THR A 97 16.64 -10.93 -5.85
N GLU A 98 15.85 -10.29 -4.98
CA GLU A 98 16.34 -9.72 -3.73
C GLU A 98 15.53 -10.15 -2.51
N LYS A 99 16.24 -10.50 -1.44
CA LYS A 99 15.65 -11.06 -0.21
C LYS A 99 14.69 -10.10 0.52
N TRP A 100 14.86 -8.78 0.36
CA TRP A 100 13.98 -7.81 1.03
C TRP A 100 12.54 -7.88 0.52
N MET A 101 12.32 -8.41 -0.69
CA MET A 101 11.00 -8.57 -1.29
C MET A 101 10.17 -9.67 -0.61
N ASP A 102 10.81 -10.57 0.14
CA ASP A 102 10.17 -11.73 0.79
C ASP A 102 9.01 -11.31 1.71
N ASN A 103 9.18 -10.23 2.47
CA ASN A 103 8.10 -9.74 3.34
C ASN A 103 6.95 -9.14 2.53
N GLY A 104 7.27 -8.32 1.52
CA GLY A 104 6.27 -7.64 0.69
C GLY A 104 5.43 -8.61 -0.15
N ILE A 105 6.01 -9.73 -0.62
CA ILE A 105 5.26 -10.73 -1.37
C ILE A 105 4.23 -11.45 -0.49
N HIS A 106 4.57 -11.76 0.76
CA HIS A 106 3.64 -12.39 1.71
C HIS A 106 2.51 -11.47 2.15
N ASP A 107 2.65 -10.15 2.02
CA ASP A 107 1.60 -9.18 2.33
C ASP A 107 0.45 -9.20 1.31
N VAL A 108 0.69 -9.71 0.10
CA VAL A 108 -0.29 -9.73 -1.01
C VAL A 108 -0.62 -11.15 -1.47
N LEU A 109 0.35 -12.06 -1.46
CA LEU A 109 0.21 -13.43 -1.93
C LEU A 109 0.30 -14.45 -0.79
N GLU A 110 -0.39 -15.57 -0.96
CA GLU A 110 -0.22 -16.79 -0.17
C GLU A 110 0.45 -17.86 -1.02
N GLY A 111 1.37 -18.62 -0.43
CA GLY A 111 2.25 -19.49 -1.18
C GLY A 111 3.51 -19.86 -0.39
N GLU A 112 4.49 -20.40 -1.12
CA GLU A 112 5.73 -20.93 -0.55
C GLU A 112 6.93 -20.64 -1.46
N PHE A 113 8.12 -20.62 -0.85
CA PHE A 113 9.36 -20.56 -1.61
C PHE A 113 9.72 -21.94 -2.16
N VAL A 114 9.99 -22.00 -3.45
CA VAL A 114 10.44 -23.19 -4.17
C VAL A 114 11.88 -22.96 -4.61
N HIS A 115 12.75 -23.90 -4.30
CA HIS A 115 14.15 -23.88 -4.74
C HIS A 115 14.31 -24.87 -5.87
N THR A 116 14.88 -24.41 -6.97
CA THR A 116 15.13 -25.20 -8.19
C THR A 116 16.59 -25.04 -8.60
N ASP A 117 17.05 -25.84 -9.56
CA ASP A 117 18.40 -25.70 -10.13
C ASP A 117 18.61 -24.32 -10.78
N ASP A 118 17.53 -23.72 -11.28
CA ASP A 118 17.51 -22.42 -11.97
C ASP A 118 17.35 -21.21 -11.01
N GLY A 119 17.22 -21.46 -9.70
CA GLY A 119 17.16 -20.39 -8.70
C GLY A 119 16.04 -20.53 -7.66
N ARG A 120 15.82 -19.42 -6.93
CA ARG A 120 14.82 -19.30 -5.86
C ARG A 120 13.58 -18.58 -6.40
N PHE A 121 12.45 -19.26 -6.29
CA PHE A 121 11.15 -18.73 -6.74
C PHE A 121 10.15 -18.71 -5.59
N TYR A 122 9.13 -17.88 -5.72
CA TYR A 122 7.95 -17.92 -4.87
C TYR A 122 6.75 -18.39 -5.68
N ARG A 123 6.17 -19.53 -5.30
CA ARG A 123 4.94 -20.04 -5.92
C ARG A 123 3.76 -19.59 -5.08
N GLY A 124 2.85 -18.80 -5.65
CA GLY A 124 1.69 -18.33 -4.89
C GLY A 124 0.54 -17.79 -5.73
N ILE A 125 -0.54 -17.49 -5.02
CA ILE A 125 -1.78 -16.88 -5.54
C ILE A 125 -2.12 -15.66 -4.69
N LYS A 126 -2.88 -14.70 -5.22
CA LYS A 126 -3.30 -13.54 -4.40
C LYS A 126 -4.15 -14.00 -3.23
N ARG A 127 -3.84 -13.51 -2.03
CA ARG A 127 -4.56 -13.85 -0.80
C ARG A 127 -6.06 -13.66 -0.94
N GLY A 128 -6.79 -14.65 -0.43
CA GLY A 128 -8.25 -14.71 -0.48
C GLY A 128 -8.82 -15.16 -1.83
N SER A 129 -7.98 -15.70 -2.73
CA SER A 129 -8.42 -16.20 -4.04
C SER A 129 -8.33 -17.72 -4.16
N ALA A 130 -7.69 -18.42 -3.21
CA ALA A 130 -7.54 -19.87 -3.26
C ALA A 130 -8.86 -20.63 -3.04
N VAL A 131 -9.78 -20.08 -2.23
CA VAL A 131 -11.09 -20.68 -1.94
C VAL A 131 -12.18 -19.67 -2.24
N VAL A 132 -13.12 -20.06 -3.11
CA VAL A 132 -14.29 -19.26 -3.46
C VAL A 132 -15.53 -19.91 -2.92
N GLU A 133 -16.23 -19.21 -2.02
CA GLU A 133 -17.51 -19.63 -1.48
C GLU A 133 -18.56 -18.53 -1.68
N GLN A 134 -19.77 -18.94 -2.06
CA GLN A 134 -20.93 -18.06 -2.14
C GLN A 134 -22.14 -18.72 -1.47
N ARG A 135 -22.64 -18.12 -0.38
CA ARG A 135 -23.85 -18.58 0.31
C ARG A 135 -24.50 -17.53 1.19
N THR A 136 -25.73 -17.80 1.61
CA THR A 136 -26.47 -16.96 2.56
C THR A 136 -26.17 -17.34 4.01
N ILE A 137 -25.87 -16.34 4.83
CA ILE A 137 -25.62 -16.46 6.27
C ILE A 137 -26.74 -15.76 7.04
N SER A 138 -27.56 -16.55 7.72
CA SER A 138 -28.69 -16.05 8.52
C SER A 138 -28.44 -16.07 10.04
N LYS A 139 -27.48 -16.87 10.51
CA LYS A 139 -27.18 -17.06 11.94
C LYS A 139 -25.94 -16.28 12.36
N ARG A 140 -26.02 -15.55 13.48
CA ARG A 140 -24.86 -14.83 14.04
C ARG A 140 -23.68 -15.73 14.40
N LYS A 141 -23.94 -16.99 14.79
CA LYS A 141 -22.91 -17.97 15.19
C LYS A 141 -22.14 -18.59 14.01
N ASP A 142 -22.46 -18.23 12.77
CA ASP A 142 -21.73 -18.69 11.59
C ASP A 142 -20.24 -18.32 11.69
N ALA A 143 -19.35 -19.22 11.23
CA ALA A 143 -17.91 -19.05 11.34
C ALA A 143 -17.42 -17.77 10.64
N VAL A 144 -17.94 -17.50 9.43
CA VAL A 144 -17.56 -16.29 8.65
C VAL A 144 -17.98 -15.02 9.39
N ALA A 145 -19.20 -15.01 9.96
CA ALA A 145 -19.66 -13.88 10.77
C ALA A 145 -18.85 -13.75 12.08
N ALA A 146 -18.40 -14.85 12.67
CA ALA A 146 -17.55 -14.84 13.85
C ALA A 146 -16.17 -14.27 13.57
N ASP A 147 -15.55 -14.65 12.46
CA ASP A 147 -14.24 -14.12 12.07
C ASP A 147 -14.31 -12.63 11.73
N MET A 148 -15.33 -12.19 11.00
CA MET A 148 -15.55 -10.77 10.73
C MET A 148 -15.72 -9.95 12.02
N ARG A 149 -16.34 -10.50 13.07
CA ARG A 149 -16.45 -9.83 14.38
C ARG A 149 -15.11 -9.64 15.08
N LYS A 150 -14.15 -10.55 14.89
CA LYS A 150 -12.80 -10.39 15.48
C LYS A 150 -12.13 -9.12 14.94
N LEU A 151 -12.40 -8.78 13.68
CA LEU A 151 -11.90 -7.57 13.02
C LEU A 151 -12.60 -6.27 13.46
N ALA A 152 -13.56 -6.32 14.39
CA ALA A 152 -14.18 -5.10 14.92
C ALA A 152 -13.23 -4.28 15.82
N THR A 153 -12.19 -4.92 16.37
CA THR A 153 -11.21 -4.30 17.26
C THR A 153 -9.85 -4.14 16.58
N LEU A 154 -9.04 -3.16 17.01
CA LEU A 154 -7.67 -3.03 16.50
C LEU A 154 -6.84 -4.29 16.77
N LYS A 155 -6.96 -4.87 17.97
CA LYS A 155 -6.25 -6.11 18.33
C LYS A 155 -6.52 -7.23 17.31
N GLY A 156 -7.79 -7.49 17.00
CA GLY A 156 -8.13 -8.51 16.02
C GLY A 156 -7.68 -8.16 14.60
N LYS A 157 -7.73 -6.88 14.20
CA LYS A 157 -7.19 -6.47 12.89
C LYS A 157 -5.70 -6.78 12.75
N LEU A 158 -4.92 -6.54 13.81
CA LEU A 158 -3.48 -6.85 13.83
C LEU A 158 -3.22 -8.36 13.91
N GLU A 159 -3.91 -9.08 14.79
CA GLU A 159 -3.76 -10.54 14.96
C GLU A 159 -4.02 -11.31 13.66
N TYR A 160 -5.05 -10.91 12.91
CA TYR A 160 -5.43 -11.55 11.65
C TYR A 160 -4.80 -10.89 10.42
N SER A 161 -3.97 -9.85 10.59
CA SER A 161 -3.40 -9.04 9.50
C SER A 161 -4.45 -8.63 8.47
N GLN A 162 -5.60 -8.16 8.95
CA GLN A 162 -6.72 -7.74 8.11
C GLN A 162 -7.34 -6.45 8.62
N PHE A 163 -7.77 -5.60 7.71
CA PHE A 163 -8.64 -4.47 8.02
C PHE A 163 -9.97 -4.58 7.29
N VAL A 164 -10.91 -3.72 7.68
CA VAL A 164 -12.29 -3.75 7.18
C VAL A 164 -12.54 -2.51 6.34
N VAL A 165 -13.08 -2.74 5.14
CA VAL A 165 -13.57 -1.70 4.23
C VAL A 165 -15.09 -1.76 4.22
N GLU A 166 -15.75 -0.62 4.40
CA GLU A 166 -17.22 -0.56 4.47
C GLU A 166 -17.80 0.41 3.44
N GLY A 167 -18.96 0.06 2.90
CA GLY A 167 -19.66 0.84 1.90
C GLY A 167 -19.31 0.43 0.47
N ASP A 168 -20.29 0.55 -0.41
CA ASP A 168 -20.24 0.22 -1.83
C ASP A 168 -19.07 0.86 -2.55
N LEU A 169 -18.89 2.17 -2.44
CA LEU A 169 -17.82 2.91 -3.12
C LEU A 169 -16.43 2.43 -2.69
N MET A 170 -16.23 2.13 -1.41
CA MET A 170 -14.93 1.73 -0.89
C MET A 170 -14.63 0.27 -1.19
N VAL A 171 -15.62 -0.62 -1.12
CA VAL A 171 -15.48 -2.03 -1.50
C VAL A 171 -15.23 -2.15 -3.01
N GLU A 172 -15.99 -1.43 -3.84
CA GLU A 172 -15.77 -1.37 -5.30
C GLU A 172 -14.36 -0.90 -5.63
N ARG A 173 -13.88 0.12 -4.93
CA ARG A 173 -12.50 0.60 -5.08
C ARG A 173 -11.48 -0.45 -4.64
N ALA A 174 -11.70 -1.15 -3.53
CA ALA A 174 -10.81 -2.20 -3.07
C ALA A 174 -10.67 -3.33 -4.11
N ILE A 175 -11.77 -3.71 -4.76
CA ILE A 175 -11.76 -4.68 -5.86
C ILE A 175 -10.95 -4.14 -7.05
N ARG A 176 -11.28 -2.93 -7.51
CA ARG A 176 -10.60 -2.30 -8.66
C ARG A 176 -9.10 -2.08 -8.43
N ASP A 177 -8.72 -1.68 -7.23
CA ASP A 177 -7.33 -1.43 -6.86
C ASP A 177 -6.57 -2.76 -6.60
N GLY A 178 -7.22 -3.91 -6.79
CA GLY A 178 -6.59 -5.23 -6.75
C GLY A 178 -6.21 -5.70 -5.35
N LEU A 179 -6.82 -5.14 -4.30
CA LEU A 179 -6.48 -5.45 -2.92
C LEU A 179 -6.69 -6.95 -2.61
N PRO A 180 -5.89 -7.52 -1.69
CA PRO A 180 -6.04 -8.90 -1.25
C PRO A 180 -7.29 -9.05 -0.35
N ILE A 181 -8.47 -8.93 -0.95
CA ILE A 181 -9.76 -9.11 -0.28
C ILE A 181 -9.91 -10.59 0.06
N GLU A 182 -10.21 -10.87 1.31
CA GLU A 182 -10.48 -12.24 1.78
C GLU A 182 -11.95 -12.61 1.55
N ARG A 183 -12.87 -11.71 1.88
CA ARG A 183 -14.31 -11.94 1.74
C ARG A 183 -15.13 -10.66 1.73
N ILE A 184 -16.30 -10.73 1.11
CA ILE A 184 -17.32 -9.68 1.08
C ILE A 184 -18.59 -10.19 1.76
N LEU A 185 -19.12 -9.43 2.72
CA LEU A 185 -20.46 -9.61 3.27
C LEU A 185 -21.36 -8.51 2.70
N TYR A 186 -22.54 -8.87 2.21
CA TYR A 186 -23.50 -7.92 1.65
C TYR A 186 -24.94 -8.22 2.10
N THR A 187 -25.77 -7.18 2.19
CA THR A 187 -27.20 -7.33 2.49
C THR A 187 -28.03 -7.40 1.21
N THR A 188 -29.29 -7.83 1.32
CA THR A 188 -30.24 -7.79 0.19
C THR A 188 -30.39 -6.39 -0.39
N ALA A 189 -30.32 -5.35 0.44
CA ALA A 189 -30.40 -3.96 -0.01
C ALA A 189 -29.27 -3.58 -0.98
N LEU A 190 -28.07 -4.18 -0.88
CA LEU A 190 -27.03 -3.99 -1.89
C LEU A 190 -27.43 -4.68 -3.21
N PHE A 191 -27.89 -5.93 -3.13
CA PHE A 191 -28.20 -6.74 -4.31
C PHE A 191 -29.35 -6.19 -5.15
N GLU A 192 -30.25 -5.44 -4.52
CA GLU A 192 -31.37 -4.76 -5.19
C GLU A 192 -30.94 -3.54 -6.01
N THR A 193 -29.73 -3.01 -5.83
CA THR A 193 -29.21 -1.88 -6.62
C THR A 193 -28.39 -2.36 -7.82
N SER A 194 -28.41 -1.58 -8.90
CA SER A 194 -27.64 -1.88 -10.12
C SER A 194 -26.13 -1.85 -9.88
N GLU A 195 -25.69 -0.92 -9.04
CA GLU A 195 -24.31 -0.73 -8.60
C GLU A 195 -23.84 -1.93 -7.77
N GLY A 196 -24.69 -2.41 -6.86
CA GLY A 196 -24.43 -3.58 -6.05
C GLY A 196 -24.30 -4.87 -6.87
N GLN A 197 -25.16 -5.06 -7.86
CA GLN A 197 -25.05 -6.20 -8.79
C GLN A 197 -23.76 -6.15 -9.62
N SER A 198 -23.37 -4.96 -10.09
CA SER A 198 -22.11 -4.77 -10.83
C SER A 198 -20.88 -5.08 -9.96
N LEU A 199 -20.87 -4.60 -8.71
CA LEU A 199 -19.83 -4.89 -7.72
C LEU A 199 -19.70 -6.38 -7.47
N LEU A 200 -20.81 -7.08 -7.20
CA LEU A 200 -20.82 -8.51 -6.92
C LEU A 200 -20.42 -9.34 -8.15
N LYS A 201 -20.83 -8.93 -9.35
CA LYS A 201 -20.39 -9.57 -10.60
C LYS A 201 -18.87 -9.46 -10.77
N ARG A 202 -18.29 -8.30 -10.47
CA ARG A 202 -16.83 -8.12 -10.52
C ARG A 202 -16.12 -8.94 -9.44
N ALA A 203 -16.62 -8.91 -8.21
CA ALA A 203 -16.10 -9.72 -7.13
C ALA A 203 -16.08 -11.22 -7.48
N SER A 204 -17.15 -11.72 -8.11
CA SER A 204 -17.22 -13.09 -8.61
C SER A 204 -16.24 -13.37 -9.75
N ALA A 205 -16.02 -12.41 -10.66
CA ALA A 205 -15.05 -12.54 -11.75
C ALA A 205 -13.59 -12.58 -11.25
N ASP A 206 -13.36 -11.97 -10.09
CA ASP A 206 -12.08 -11.87 -9.38
C ASP A 206 -11.87 -12.97 -8.31
N ASN A 207 -12.72 -14.02 -8.31
CA ASN A 207 -12.66 -15.12 -7.35
C ASN A 207 -12.70 -14.66 -5.88
N ILE A 208 -13.51 -13.65 -5.56
CA ILE A 208 -13.70 -13.19 -4.18
C ILE A 208 -14.90 -13.88 -3.56
N SER A 209 -14.72 -14.46 -2.38
CA SER A 209 -15.81 -15.07 -1.61
C SER A 209 -16.85 -14.04 -1.18
N CYS A 210 -18.12 -14.28 -1.51
CA CYS A 210 -19.23 -13.34 -1.30
C CYS A 210 -20.36 -13.98 -0.50
N TYR A 211 -20.75 -13.37 0.60
CA TYR A 211 -21.75 -13.91 1.53
C TYR A 211 -22.92 -12.94 1.71
N GLN A 212 -24.11 -13.38 1.33
CA GLN A 212 -25.32 -12.62 1.61
C GLN A 212 -25.69 -12.76 3.09
N VAL A 213 -25.86 -11.65 3.81
CA VAL A 213 -26.18 -11.63 5.24
C VAL A 213 -27.48 -10.88 5.49
N ASN A 214 -28.24 -11.31 6.51
CA ASN A 214 -29.35 -10.50 7.01
C ASN A 214 -28.84 -9.32 7.86
N HIS A 215 -29.70 -8.32 8.08
CA HIS A 215 -29.36 -7.12 8.85
C HIS A 215 -28.91 -7.45 10.29
N GLY A 216 -29.44 -8.52 10.90
CA GLY A 216 -29.08 -8.96 12.24
C GLY A 216 -27.66 -9.52 12.34
N VAL A 217 -27.16 -10.17 11.29
CA VAL A 217 -25.77 -10.64 11.16
C VAL A 217 -24.87 -9.45 10.83
N MET A 218 -25.25 -8.62 9.84
CA MET A 218 -24.45 -7.44 9.46
C MET A 218 -24.25 -6.48 10.65
N GLY A 219 -25.33 -6.17 11.39
CA GLY A 219 -25.26 -5.32 12.57
C GLY A 219 -24.46 -5.93 13.74
N SER A 220 -24.12 -7.22 13.68
CA SER A 220 -23.23 -7.87 14.65
C SER A 220 -21.75 -7.77 14.27
N VAL A 221 -21.42 -7.63 12.99
CA VAL A 221 -20.02 -7.54 12.50
C VAL A 221 -19.50 -6.10 12.48
N THR A 222 -20.39 -5.12 12.35
CA THR A 222 -20.04 -3.69 12.36
C THR A 222 -20.75 -2.92 13.46
N THR A 223 -20.02 -1.99 14.07
CA THR A 223 -20.55 -1.03 15.04
C THR A 223 -21.15 0.21 14.35
N ASN A 224 -21.04 0.33 13.02
CA ASN A 224 -21.45 1.52 12.30
C ASN A 224 -22.96 1.59 12.08
N ARG A 225 -23.48 2.81 12.18
CA ARG A 225 -24.90 3.13 12.02
C ARG A 225 -25.04 4.35 11.08
N PRO A 226 -25.94 4.31 10.08
CA PRO A 226 -26.73 3.15 9.65
C PRO A 226 -25.85 1.96 9.25
N VAL A 227 -26.40 0.74 9.33
CA VAL A 227 -25.63 -0.48 9.01
C VAL A 227 -25.26 -0.44 7.51
N PRO A 228 -23.97 -0.56 7.15
CA PRO A 228 -23.55 -0.52 5.76
C PRO A 228 -24.14 -1.71 4.98
N PRO A 229 -24.51 -1.51 3.70
CA PRO A 229 -25.07 -2.57 2.87
C PRO A 229 -24.01 -3.60 2.46
N VAL A 230 -22.72 -3.25 2.54
CA VAL A 230 -21.60 -4.12 2.18
C VAL A 230 -20.35 -3.82 2.99
N ILE A 231 -19.60 -4.88 3.30
CA ILE A 231 -18.33 -4.84 4.01
C ILE A 231 -17.38 -5.87 3.38
N ALA A 232 -16.10 -5.53 3.27
CA ALA A 232 -15.04 -6.46 2.88
C ALA A 232 -13.94 -6.52 3.95
N SER A 233 -13.35 -7.71 4.18
CA SER A 233 -12.07 -7.81 4.89
C SER A 233 -10.92 -7.92 3.90
N VAL A 234 -9.84 -7.21 4.18
CA VAL A 234 -8.68 -7.05 3.28
C VAL A 234 -7.42 -7.37 4.06
N TYR A 235 -6.58 -8.25 3.52
CA TYR A 235 -5.26 -8.52 4.10
C TYR A 235 -4.36 -7.30 4.04
N PHE A 236 -3.73 -7.00 5.16
CA PHE A 236 -2.76 -5.93 5.28
C PHE A 236 -1.87 -6.18 6.49
N ASN A 237 -0.57 -6.23 6.27
CA ASN A 237 0.41 -6.40 7.32
C ASN A 237 0.88 -5.02 7.82
N PHE A 238 0.68 -4.75 9.10
CA PHE A 238 1.11 -3.50 9.71
C PHE A 238 2.35 -3.76 10.55
N ARG A 239 3.52 -3.45 9.99
CA ARG A 239 4.82 -3.83 10.57
C ARG A 239 5.40 -2.72 11.44
N HIS A 240 6.16 -3.14 12.45
CA HIS A 240 7.06 -2.21 13.15
C HIS A 240 8.11 -1.68 12.18
N PHE A 241 8.38 -0.38 12.27
CA PHE A 241 9.41 0.28 11.46
C PHE A 241 10.82 -0.16 11.83
N LEU A 242 11.10 -0.33 13.12
CA LEU A 242 12.36 -0.89 13.59
C LEU A 242 12.16 -2.37 13.89
N SER A 243 13.10 -3.20 13.45
CA SER A 243 13.20 -4.61 13.83
C SER A 243 13.56 -4.75 15.31
N GLU A 244 13.51 -5.98 15.83
CA GLU A 244 14.01 -6.29 17.19
C GLU A 244 15.49 -5.95 17.37
N SER A 245 16.27 -5.95 16.28
CA SER A 245 17.67 -5.52 16.27
C SER A 245 17.87 -4.01 16.14
N GLY A 246 16.79 -3.22 16.12
CA GLY A 246 16.82 -1.76 16.00
C GLY A 246 17.14 -1.24 14.60
N GLN A 247 17.15 -2.09 13.58
CA GLN A 247 17.38 -1.69 12.19
C GLN A 247 16.07 -1.38 11.48
N PRO A 248 16.05 -0.49 10.47
CA PRO A 248 14.85 -0.26 9.67
C PRO A 248 14.37 -1.55 9.00
N ASN A 249 13.12 -1.92 9.25
CA ASN A 249 12.40 -3.02 8.60
C ASN A 249 11.68 -2.52 7.33
N PHE A 250 12.35 -1.66 6.58
CA PHE A 250 11.85 -1.03 5.36
C PHE A 250 12.99 -0.97 4.34
N HIS A 251 12.72 -1.40 3.10
CA HIS A 251 13.66 -1.22 2.00
C HIS A 251 13.53 0.18 1.38
N PHE A 252 14.65 0.92 1.34
CA PHE A 252 14.70 2.25 0.74
C PHE A 252 15.72 2.35 -0.39
N SER A 253 15.37 3.14 -1.40
CA SER A 253 16.27 3.59 -2.46
C SER A 253 16.78 5.01 -2.19
N PRO A 254 17.90 5.44 -2.80
CA PRO A 254 18.41 6.81 -2.67
C PRO A 254 17.41 7.89 -3.13
N GLY A 255 16.42 7.52 -3.95
CA GLY A 255 15.37 8.42 -4.46
C GLY A 255 14.10 8.46 -3.60
N CYS A 256 14.07 7.83 -2.43
CA CYS A 256 12.85 7.69 -1.65
C CYS A 256 12.45 8.96 -0.89
N THR A 257 11.14 9.22 -0.84
CA THR A 257 10.52 10.12 0.12
C THR A 257 9.55 9.34 0.98
N ILE A 258 9.60 9.51 2.31
CA ILE A 258 8.60 8.94 3.23
C ILE A 258 7.90 10.05 4.00
N LEU A 259 6.69 9.75 4.47
CA LEU A 259 5.96 10.60 5.40
C LEU A 259 6.06 10.00 6.80
N ILE A 260 6.37 10.83 7.79
CA ILE A 260 6.24 10.51 9.22
C ILE A 260 5.06 11.33 9.76
N ALA A 261 3.97 10.65 10.13
CA ALA A 261 2.82 11.28 10.76
C ALA A 261 2.87 11.04 12.27
N GLU A 262 3.40 12.02 12.99
CA GLU A 262 3.55 11.98 14.44
C GLU A 262 2.25 12.44 15.13
N ASN A 263 1.67 11.54 15.90
CA ASN A 263 0.59 11.78 16.86
C ASN A 263 -0.64 12.48 16.26
N ILE A 264 -1.00 12.21 15.01
CA ILE A 264 -2.26 12.68 14.42
C ILE A 264 -3.42 11.96 15.11
N VAL A 265 -4.27 12.70 15.83
CA VAL A 265 -5.31 12.11 16.69
C VAL A 265 -6.64 11.95 15.93
N ASN A 266 -6.94 12.83 14.98
CA ASN A 266 -8.19 12.74 14.25
C ASN A 266 -8.06 11.74 13.08
N PRO A 267 -8.90 10.69 13.02
CA PRO A 267 -8.82 9.68 11.96
C PRO A 267 -9.18 10.21 10.58
N ASP A 268 -10.06 11.22 10.45
CA ASP A 268 -10.35 11.85 9.16
C ASP A 268 -9.13 12.63 8.64
N ASN A 269 -8.41 13.34 9.53
CA ASN A 269 -7.15 14.01 9.18
C ASN A 269 -6.05 13.03 8.80
N LEU A 270 -5.89 11.93 9.55
CA LEU A 270 -4.94 10.87 9.18
C LEU A 270 -5.29 10.31 7.79
N GLY A 271 -6.56 10.02 7.54
CA GLY A 271 -7.00 9.50 6.24
C GLY A 271 -6.70 10.49 5.10
N MET A 272 -7.00 11.78 5.26
CA MET A 272 -6.64 12.81 4.28
C MET A 272 -5.13 12.88 4.06
N THR A 273 -4.34 12.77 5.13
CA THR A 273 -2.87 12.79 5.07
C THR A 273 -2.33 11.59 4.30
N LEU A 274 -2.83 10.38 4.57
CA LEU A 274 -2.48 9.17 3.82
C LEU A 274 -2.86 9.27 2.34
N ARG A 275 -4.03 9.85 2.04
CA ARG A 275 -4.47 10.07 0.67
C ARG A 275 -3.52 11.01 -0.08
N THR A 276 -3.09 12.09 0.57
CA THR A 276 -2.10 13.02 0.01
C THR A 276 -0.77 12.31 -0.21
N ALA A 277 -0.29 11.53 0.75
CA ALA A 277 0.94 10.76 0.65
C ALA A 277 0.92 9.77 -0.53
N ASP A 278 -0.18 9.03 -0.70
CA ASP A 278 -0.40 8.12 -1.84
C ASP A 278 -0.34 8.90 -3.15
N ALA A 279 -1.03 10.04 -3.23
CA ALA A 279 -1.08 10.87 -4.44
C ALA A 279 0.27 11.49 -4.83
N VAL A 280 1.14 11.82 -3.86
CA VAL A 280 2.48 12.39 -4.12
C VAL A 280 3.53 11.32 -4.43
N GLY A 281 3.20 10.03 -4.40
CA GLY A 281 4.19 9.02 -4.73
C GLY A 281 5.16 8.67 -3.59
N VAL A 282 4.85 8.99 -2.31
CA VAL A 282 5.77 8.63 -1.20
C VAL A 282 5.95 7.11 -1.11
N SER A 283 7.16 6.67 -0.79
CA SER A 283 7.54 5.25 -0.77
C SER A 283 6.99 4.49 0.43
N ALA A 284 6.73 5.16 1.55
CA ALA A 284 6.11 4.59 2.74
C ALA A 284 5.57 5.68 3.67
N VAL A 285 4.72 5.28 4.62
CA VAL A 285 4.29 6.13 5.73
C VAL A 285 4.61 5.47 7.06
N LEU A 286 5.29 6.21 7.93
CA LEU A 286 5.56 5.86 9.31
C LEU A 286 4.58 6.59 10.24
N LEU A 287 3.85 5.82 11.04
CA LEU A 287 2.92 6.33 12.05
C LEU A 287 3.52 6.17 13.44
N SER A 288 3.30 7.12 14.33
CA SER A 288 3.54 6.90 15.76
C SER A 288 2.57 5.88 16.34
N HIS A 289 2.98 5.16 17.37
CA HIS A 289 2.10 4.25 18.11
C HIS A 289 0.94 4.97 18.82
N ILE A 290 1.13 6.24 19.16
CA ILE A 290 0.09 7.13 19.69
C ILE A 290 -0.59 7.84 18.53
N GLY A 291 -1.93 7.88 18.54
CA GLY A 291 -2.73 8.59 17.54
C GLY A 291 -3.89 7.77 17.01
N ALA A 292 -4.47 8.24 15.90
CA ALA A 292 -5.51 7.51 15.20
C ALA A 292 -4.96 6.24 14.55
N SER A 293 -5.71 5.15 14.61
CA SER A 293 -5.39 3.95 13.84
C SER A 293 -5.66 4.19 12.33
N PRO A 294 -4.76 3.76 11.42
CA PRO A 294 -5.02 3.80 9.99
C PRO A 294 -6.22 2.90 9.60
N PHE A 295 -6.55 1.93 10.45
CA PHE A 295 -7.69 1.01 10.26
C PHE A 295 -8.97 1.49 10.91
N HIS A 296 -8.99 2.71 11.47
CA HIS A 296 -10.23 3.33 11.91
C HIS A 296 -11.12 3.61 10.69
N LYS A 297 -12.43 3.35 10.80
CA LYS A 297 -13.41 3.49 9.70
C LYS A 297 -13.34 4.84 8.97
N ASN A 298 -13.18 5.93 9.73
CA ASN A 298 -13.13 7.27 9.18
C ASN A 298 -11.83 7.49 8.40
N CYS A 299 -10.71 6.95 8.90
CA CYS A 299 -9.42 7.00 8.21
C CYS A 299 -9.47 6.22 6.89
N VAL A 300 -9.94 4.97 6.92
CA VAL A 300 -10.11 4.14 5.71
C VAL A 300 -10.97 4.87 4.68
N ARG A 301 -12.11 5.42 5.09
CA ARG A 301 -13.00 6.20 4.21
C ARG A 301 -12.34 7.47 3.66
N ALA A 302 -11.72 8.28 4.51
CA ALA A 302 -11.08 9.55 4.11
C ALA A 302 -9.84 9.34 3.23
N SER A 303 -9.12 8.23 3.44
CA SER A 303 -7.94 7.83 2.66
C SER A 303 -8.27 7.47 1.21
N ARG A 304 -9.53 7.12 0.94
CA ARG A 304 -10.00 6.64 -0.36
C ARG A 304 -9.06 5.58 -0.96
N GLY A 305 -8.76 4.52 -0.21
CA GLY A 305 -7.99 3.37 -0.70
C GLY A 305 -6.48 3.42 -0.42
N ALA A 306 -5.93 4.58 -0.03
CA ALA A 306 -4.50 4.71 0.25
C ALA A 306 -4.00 3.74 1.34
N VAL A 307 -4.83 3.42 2.35
CA VAL A 307 -4.48 2.46 3.42
C VAL A 307 -4.10 1.09 2.87
N GLY A 308 -4.74 0.61 1.80
CA GLY A 308 -4.43 -0.69 1.20
C GLY A 308 -3.27 -0.65 0.19
N ARG A 309 -2.89 0.53 -0.29
CA ARG A 309 -1.88 0.72 -1.34
C ARG A 309 -0.51 1.10 -0.79
N LEU A 310 -0.46 1.97 0.22
CA LEU A 310 0.78 2.43 0.82
C LEU A 310 1.38 1.35 1.73
N PRO A 311 2.70 1.15 1.70
CA PRO A 311 3.40 0.53 2.82
C PRO A 311 3.22 1.40 4.07
N LEU A 312 2.60 0.85 5.11
CA LEU A 312 2.36 1.53 6.38
C LEU A 312 3.15 0.84 7.50
N TYR A 313 3.86 1.66 8.27
CA TYR A 313 4.67 1.24 9.39
C TYR A 313 4.23 1.94 10.67
N TYR A 314 4.55 1.35 11.81
CA TYR A 314 4.45 2.05 13.08
C TYR A 314 5.74 2.02 13.90
N ALA A 315 5.97 3.10 14.65
CA ALA A 315 7.06 3.21 15.61
C ALA A 315 6.52 3.46 17.02
N THR A 316 6.95 2.63 17.97
CA THR A 316 6.72 2.84 19.41
C THR A 316 7.51 4.06 19.89
N ASP A 317 8.74 4.21 19.42
CA ASP A 317 9.53 5.42 19.66
C ASP A 317 9.83 6.09 18.31
N ILE A 318 9.13 7.19 18.05
CA ILE A 318 9.28 7.94 16.81
C ILE A 318 10.63 8.68 16.75
N GLY A 319 11.15 9.09 17.91
CA GLY A 319 12.45 9.76 18.02
C GLY A 319 13.58 8.82 17.64
N ALA A 320 13.56 7.59 18.17
CA ALA A 320 14.52 6.54 17.82
C ALA A 320 14.44 6.15 16.33
N ALA A 321 13.23 6.10 15.75
CA ALA A 321 13.05 5.85 14.32
C ALA A 321 13.66 6.97 13.46
N ILE A 322 13.44 8.23 13.83
CA ILE A 322 14.03 9.40 13.17
C ILE A 322 15.56 9.40 13.29
N GLU A 323 16.09 9.11 14.48
CA GLU A 323 17.54 9.02 14.71
C GLU A 323 18.16 7.94 13.83
N THR A 324 17.53 6.77 13.74
CA THR A 324 18.01 5.67 12.88
C THR A 324 18.03 6.07 11.40
N LEU A 325 17.00 6.77 10.93
CA LEU A 325 16.95 7.31 9.56
C LEU A 325 18.11 8.29 9.32
N ARG A 326 18.35 9.20 10.26
CA ARG A 326 19.47 10.16 10.16
C ARG A 326 20.83 9.50 10.12
N LEU A 327 21.07 8.52 10.98
CA LEU A 327 22.32 7.76 10.98
C LEU A 327 22.50 6.98 9.67
N SER A 328 21.39 6.68 8.98
CA SER A 328 21.38 6.06 7.64
C SER A 328 21.45 7.08 6.49
N GLY A 329 21.72 8.35 6.77
CA GLY A 329 21.92 9.40 5.76
C GLY A 329 20.66 10.09 5.25
N TRP A 330 19.51 9.91 5.90
CA TRP A 330 18.27 10.59 5.51
C TRP A 330 18.25 12.05 5.96
N SER A 331 17.74 12.91 5.09
CA SER A 331 17.24 14.22 5.53
C SER A 331 15.88 14.03 6.21
N VAL A 332 15.69 14.65 7.37
CA VAL A 332 14.42 14.61 8.11
C VAL A 332 13.89 16.03 8.27
N LEU A 333 12.84 16.33 7.53
CA LEU A 333 12.23 17.64 7.41
C LEU A 333 10.99 17.75 8.30
N GLY A 334 11.09 18.50 9.40
CA GLY A 334 9.95 18.77 10.27
C GLY A 334 9.15 20.01 9.84
N GLY A 335 7.84 19.86 9.62
CA GLY A 335 6.92 20.97 9.39
C GLY A 335 6.43 21.58 10.70
N THR A 336 6.77 22.84 10.98
CA THR A 336 6.30 23.55 12.18
C THR A 336 6.17 25.05 11.95
N SER A 337 5.14 25.68 12.51
CA SER A 337 4.91 27.13 12.41
C SER A 337 6.03 27.96 13.06
N ASN A 338 6.77 27.37 13.99
CA ASN A 338 7.81 28.04 14.78
C ASN A 338 9.21 27.92 14.16
N ALA A 339 9.32 27.35 12.95
CA ALA A 339 10.60 27.25 12.26
C ALA A 339 11.08 28.62 11.76
N GLU A 340 12.39 28.84 11.80
CA GLU A 340 13.00 30.07 11.26
C GLU A 340 13.02 30.06 9.73
N LYS A 341 13.26 28.90 9.11
CA LYS A 341 13.36 28.75 7.66
C LYS A 341 11.99 28.55 7.02
N GLU A 342 11.81 29.17 5.87
CA GLU A 342 10.60 29.00 5.06
C GLU A 342 10.74 27.83 4.09
N LEU A 343 9.64 27.12 3.88
CA LEU A 343 9.57 25.95 3.01
C LEU A 343 10.16 26.25 1.62
N TYR A 344 9.74 27.33 0.98
CA TYR A 344 10.06 27.63 -0.42
C TYR A 344 11.50 28.11 -0.66
N THR A 345 12.21 28.52 0.41
CA THR A 345 13.61 28.96 0.32
C THR A 345 14.59 27.89 0.79
N THR A 346 14.07 26.80 1.36
CA THR A 346 14.88 25.68 1.84
C THR A 346 15.13 24.68 0.71
N LYS A 347 16.35 24.16 0.64
CA LYS A 347 16.74 23.13 -0.34
C LYS A 347 16.61 21.75 0.28
N PHE A 348 15.99 20.83 -0.45
CA PHE A 348 15.80 19.44 -0.02
C PHE A 348 16.67 18.47 -0.82
N SER A 349 17.05 17.36 -0.19
CA SER A 349 17.86 16.29 -0.78
C SER A 349 17.26 14.92 -0.48
N LEU A 350 17.34 13.99 -1.42
CA LEU A 350 16.90 12.61 -1.19
C LEU A 350 18.04 11.75 -0.60
N PRO A 351 17.72 10.70 0.17
CA PRO A 351 16.37 10.34 0.63
C PRO A 351 15.87 11.28 1.74
N THR A 352 14.57 11.59 1.73
CA THR A 352 13.94 12.56 2.67
C THR A 352 12.76 11.94 3.41
N ALA A 353 12.68 12.19 4.72
CA ALA A 353 11.50 11.94 5.53
C ALA A 353 10.83 13.27 5.89
N VAL A 354 9.56 13.46 5.50
CA VAL A 354 8.77 14.64 5.88
C VAL A 354 7.97 14.32 7.12
N VAL A 355 8.11 15.13 8.17
CA VAL A 355 7.45 14.94 9.46
C VAL A 355 6.35 15.98 9.64
N VAL A 356 5.13 15.51 9.88
CA VAL A 356 3.99 16.33 10.28
C VAL A 356 3.47 15.87 11.64
N GLY A 357 3.08 16.82 12.48
CA GLY A 357 2.75 16.58 13.88
C GLY A 357 1.26 16.58 14.20
N ASN A 358 1.01 16.50 15.51
CA ASN A 358 -0.33 16.60 16.09
C ASN A 358 -1.02 17.91 15.70
N GLU A 359 -2.34 17.88 15.52
CA GLU A 359 -3.10 19.03 15.06
C GLU A 359 -3.08 20.23 16.02
N ASN A 360 -2.94 19.98 17.32
CA ASN A 360 -2.98 21.02 18.35
C ASN A 360 -1.58 21.32 18.89
N MET A 361 -0.78 20.28 19.13
CA MET A 361 0.54 20.40 19.76
C MET A 361 1.68 20.56 18.75
N GLY A 362 1.43 20.27 17.46
CA GLY A 362 2.48 20.18 16.45
C GLY A 362 3.42 19.02 16.71
N LEU A 363 4.68 19.16 16.26
CA LEU A 363 5.75 18.20 16.50
C LEU A 363 6.16 18.20 17.97
N SER A 364 6.46 17.03 18.53
CA SER A 364 7.00 16.93 19.90
C SER A 364 8.38 17.61 20.02
N PRO A 365 8.81 18.07 21.21
CA PRO A 365 10.15 18.62 21.40
C PRO A 365 11.27 17.67 20.97
N GLU A 366 11.11 16.37 21.25
CA GLU A 366 12.06 15.32 20.86
C GLU A 366 12.13 15.18 19.34
N THR A 367 11.00 15.06 18.66
CA THR A 367 10.94 14.99 17.20
C THR A 367 11.54 16.23 16.54
N ARG A 368 11.27 17.43 17.06
CA ARG A 368 11.87 18.67 16.56
C ARG A 368 13.39 18.67 16.69
N ALA A 369 13.91 18.22 17.83
CA ALA A 369 15.36 18.14 18.07
C ALA A 369 16.03 17.10 17.16
N SER A 370 15.33 16.02 16.84
CA SER A 370 15.84 14.96 15.96
C SER A 370 15.75 15.31 14.47
N CYS A 371 14.89 16.23 14.04
CA CYS A 371 14.82 16.65 12.62
C CYS A 371 16.17 17.24 12.15
N THR A 372 16.56 16.98 10.89
CA THR A 372 17.75 17.63 10.29
C THR A 372 17.47 19.07 9.94
N GLU A 373 16.22 19.38 9.60
CA GLU A 373 15.76 20.71 9.22
C GLU A 373 14.34 20.93 9.72
N LEU A 374 14.02 22.16 10.12
CA LEU A 374 12.67 22.58 10.43
C LEU A 374 12.26 23.69 9.48
N VAL A 375 11.06 23.56 8.89
CA VAL A 375 10.52 24.57 7.97
C VAL A 375 9.10 24.97 8.35
N ARG A 376 8.77 26.22 8.05
CA ARG A 376 7.40 26.75 8.14
C ARG A 376 6.84 26.99 6.74
N ILE A 377 5.54 26.77 6.59
CA ILE A 377 4.79 27.24 5.42
C ILE A 377 4.47 28.73 5.66
N PRO A 378 4.87 29.66 4.78
CA PRO A 378 4.51 31.07 4.91
C PRO A 378 2.98 31.24 4.91
N MET A 379 2.47 32.06 5.84
CA MET A 379 1.03 32.29 6.02
C MET A 379 0.69 33.78 5.98
N ALA A 380 -0.52 34.10 5.53
CA ALA A 380 -1.04 35.45 5.60
C ALA A 380 -1.20 35.92 7.05
N SER A 381 -1.15 37.23 7.27
CA SER A 381 -1.29 37.84 8.60
C SER A 381 -2.58 37.39 9.30
N GLY A 382 -2.47 37.05 10.59
CA GLY A 382 -3.58 36.60 11.43
C GLY A 382 -3.86 35.09 11.41
N GLN A 383 -3.14 34.31 10.59
CA GLN A 383 -3.24 32.85 10.58
C GLN A 383 -1.97 32.22 11.17
N SER A 384 -2.14 31.11 11.91
CA SER A 384 -1.05 30.46 12.66
C SER A 384 -0.78 29.01 12.27
N SER A 385 -1.72 28.33 11.61
CA SER A 385 -1.58 26.93 11.20
C SER A 385 -2.50 26.54 10.05
N LEU A 386 -2.16 25.43 9.40
CA LEU A 386 -3.00 24.75 8.41
C LEU A 386 -3.50 23.43 8.99
N ASN A 387 -4.58 22.89 8.43
CA ASN A 387 -4.95 21.49 8.67
C ASN A 387 -3.76 20.58 8.32
N VAL A 388 -3.48 19.58 9.16
CA VAL A 388 -2.31 18.70 9.00
C VAL A 388 -2.25 17.99 7.64
N GLY A 389 -3.39 17.58 7.08
CA GLY A 389 -3.42 16.94 5.75
C GLY A 389 -3.10 17.93 4.62
N VAL A 390 -3.48 19.20 4.78
CA VAL A 390 -3.12 20.28 3.85
C VAL A 390 -1.64 20.63 3.98
N ALA A 391 -1.14 20.78 5.21
CA ALA A 391 0.27 21.05 5.47
C ALA A 391 1.18 19.93 4.92
N ALA A 392 0.81 18.67 5.14
CA ALA A 392 1.50 17.51 4.55
C ALA A 392 1.53 17.60 3.03
N GLY A 393 0.42 18.01 2.39
CA GLY A 393 0.38 18.20 0.94
C GLY A 393 1.35 19.26 0.46
N VAL A 394 1.34 20.45 1.08
CA VAL A 394 2.24 21.53 0.69
C VAL A 394 3.71 21.12 0.85
N LEU A 395 4.06 20.47 1.97
CA LEU A 395 5.42 19.99 2.22
C LEU A 395 5.84 18.91 1.21
N LEU A 396 5.02 17.87 1.04
CA LEU A 396 5.33 16.74 0.16
C LEU A 396 5.43 17.16 -1.31
N TYR A 397 4.50 18.00 -1.80
CA TYR A 397 4.55 18.48 -3.18
C TYR A 397 5.74 19.41 -3.43
N GLU A 398 6.20 20.18 -2.43
CA GLU A 398 7.43 20.98 -2.59
C GLU A 398 8.68 20.10 -2.67
N VAL A 399 8.78 19.07 -1.83
CA VAL A 399 9.86 18.08 -1.93
C VAL A 399 9.83 17.39 -3.30
N ALA A 400 8.64 16.96 -3.76
CA ALA A 400 8.47 16.38 -5.09
C ALA A 400 8.88 17.33 -6.22
N ARG A 401 8.54 18.61 -6.10
CA ARG A 401 8.91 19.65 -7.08
C ARG A 401 10.42 19.86 -7.17
N GLN A 402 11.12 19.87 -6.04
CA GLN A 402 12.58 20.08 -6.01
C GLN A 402 13.38 18.84 -6.42
N CYS A 403 12.95 17.66 -5.98
CA CYS A 403 13.74 16.44 -6.11
C CYS A 403 13.40 15.61 -7.36
N SER A 404 12.44 16.06 -8.18
CA SER A 404 11.90 15.34 -9.34
C SER A 404 11.63 13.87 -8.98
N ILE A 405 10.61 13.62 -8.16
CA ILE A 405 10.24 12.28 -7.66
C ILE A 405 9.47 11.50 -8.72
#